data_AF-A0A1Y3EA96-F1
#
_entry.id   AF-A0A1Y3EA96-F1
#
_cell.length_a   1.000
_cell.length_b   1.000
_cell.length_c   1.000
_cell.angle_alpha   90.00
_cell.angle_beta   90.00
_cell.angle_gamma   90.00
#
_symmetry.space_group_name_H-M   'P 1'
#
loop_
_entity.id
_entity.type
_entity.pdbx_description
1 polymer ?
#
loop_
_entity_poly.entity_id
_entity_poly.type
_entity_poly.pdbx_seq_one_letter_code
_entity_poly.pdbx_strand_id
1 'polypeptide(L)'
;NKFRNQLKSCDALFEYFVKLIQSMWNGRLLQTTLAIFVTQVHKCMPAFVKDEEEDSSEFFNLLMYRFHENMKDADERSIISDTFSGTVKSDIRCDGCQAISSIDERFLQLSISFRYIIVTFWRADLSKKD
;
A
#
# COMPACT_ATOMS: atom_id res chain seq x y z
N ASN A 1 10.62 -14.80 20.97
CA ASN A 1 10.58 -13.48 21.67
C ASN A 1 10.75 -12.25 20.77
N LYS A 2 11.51 -12.27 19.67
CA LYS A 2 11.67 -11.11 18.76
C LYS A 2 10.44 -10.85 17.86
N PHE A 3 9.84 -11.90 17.31
CA PHE A 3 8.62 -11.84 16.48
C PHE A 3 7.38 -11.32 17.22
N ARG A 4 7.18 -11.75 18.48
CA ARG A 4 6.05 -11.33 19.32
C ARG A 4 6.11 -9.84 19.71
N ASN A 5 7.32 -9.27 19.78
CA ASN A 5 7.54 -7.85 20.04
C ASN A 5 7.37 -6.98 18.77
N GLN A 6 7.63 -7.53 17.57
CA GLN A 6 7.29 -6.84 16.32
C GLN A 6 5.78 -6.78 16.07
N LEU A 7 5.03 -7.81 16.45
CA LEU A 7 3.57 -7.82 16.29
C LEU A 7 2.87 -6.74 17.15
N LYS A 8 3.26 -6.56 18.43
CA LYS A 8 2.72 -5.48 19.29
C LYS A 8 3.03 -4.06 18.78
N SER A 9 4.08 -3.91 17.97
CA SER A 9 4.41 -2.64 17.31
C SER A 9 3.48 -2.34 16.13
N CYS A 10 2.88 -3.36 15.51
CA CYS A 10 1.96 -3.19 14.38
C CYS A 10 0.61 -2.58 14.83
N ASP A 11 0.11 -2.93 16.01
CA ASP A 11 -1.12 -2.33 16.58
C ASP A 11 -1.00 -0.80 16.65
N ALA A 12 0.15 -0.30 17.10
CA ALA A 12 0.37 1.13 17.24
C ALA A 12 0.29 1.86 15.89
N LEU A 13 0.88 1.32 14.82
CA LEU A 13 0.87 1.99 13.51
C LEU A 13 -0.56 2.20 12.99
N PHE A 14 -1.40 1.17 13.12
CA PHE A 14 -2.80 1.26 12.70
C PHE A 14 -3.60 2.26 13.56
N GLU A 15 -3.42 2.25 14.87
CA GLU A 15 -4.06 3.21 15.78
C GLU A 15 -3.73 4.68 15.44
N TYR A 16 -2.47 4.97 15.11
CA TYR A 16 -2.08 6.33 14.70
C TYR A 16 -2.56 6.68 13.29
N PHE A 17 -2.70 5.71 12.39
CA PHE A 17 -3.37 5.90 11.11
C PHE A 17 -4.84 6.27 11.30
N VAL A 18 -5.58 5.54 12.15
CA VAL A 18 -6.98 5.85 12.47
C VAL A 18 -7.13 7.27 13.02
N LYS A 19 -6.28 7.65 13.99
CA LYS A 19 -6.27 9.02 14.55
C LYS A 19 -6.02 10.08 13.49
N LEU A 20 -5.10 9.82 12.56
CA LEU A 20 -4.81 10.73 11.45
C LEU A 20 -6.03 10.87 10.52
N ILE A 21 -6.63 9.78 10.07
CA ILE A 21 -7.80 9.81 9.18
C ILE A 21 -8.97 10.54 9.86
N GLN A 22 -9.24 10.25 11.14
CA GLN A 22 -10.26 10.96 11.92
C GLN A 22 -9.96 12.47 12.06
N SER A 23 -8.68 12.84 12.21
CA SER A 23 -8.26 14.24 12.24
C SER A 23 -8.51 14.94 10.89
N MET A 24 -8.22 14.27 9.78
CA MET A 24 -8.45 14.79 8.43
C MET A 24 -9.95 14.92 8.10
N TRP A 25 -10.78 13.97 8.53
CA TRP A 25 -12.18 13.87 8.14
C TRP A 25 -13.17 14.55 9.10
N ASN A 26 -12.71 15.16 10.19
CA ASN A 26 -13.62 15.81 11.16
C ASN A 26 -14.17 17.18 10.70
N GLY A 27 -13.67 17.74 9.60
CA GLY A 27 -14.13 19.01 9.02
C GLY A 27 -13.79 20.28 9.81
N ARG A 28 -13.01 20.18 10.89
CA ARG A 28 -12.66 21.30 11.78
C ARG A 28 -11.37 22.01 11.40
N LEU A 29 -10.48 21.31 10.70
CA LEU A 29 -9.15 21.78 10.37
C LEU A 29 -9.01 21.92 8.85
N LEU A 30 -8.42 23.02 8.40
CA LEU A 30 -8.04 23.20 6.98
C LEU A 30 -6.79 22.37 6.61
N GLN A 31 -5.98 22.02 7.62
CA GLN A 31 -4.75 21.23 7.46
C GLN A 31 -4.50 20.41 8.71
N THR A 32 -3.85 19.26 8.56
CA THR A 32 -3.39 18.42 9.67
C THR A 32 -1.89 18.16 9.58
N THR A 33 -1.28 17.71 10.67
CA THR A 33 0.12 17.31 10.71
C THR A 33 0.26 15.80 10.70
N LEU A 34 1.28 15.31 9.98
CA LEU A 34 1.60 13.88 9.89
C LEU A 34 2.66 13.46 10.91
N ALA A 35 3.23 14.38 11.69
CA ALA A 35 4.46 14.15 12.46
C ALA A 35 4.41 12.92 13.37
N ILE A 36 3.29 12.71 14.07
CA ILE A 36 3.13 11.58 14.99
C ILE A 36 3.02 10.25 14.22
N PHE A 37 2.27 10.25 13.11
CA PHE A 37 2.13 9.07 12.25
C PHE A 37 3.46 8.71 11.59
N VAL A 38 4.18 9.70 11.03
CA VAL A 38 5.51 9.55 10.44
C VAL A 38 6.50 8.95 11.45
N THR A 39 6.46 9.39 12.71
CA THR A 39 7.29 8.81 13.77
C THR A 39 7.00 7.31 13.95
N GLN A 40 5.73 6.89 13.86
CA GLN A 40 5.39 5.47 13.93
C GLN A 40 5.78 4.69 12.68
N VAL A 41 5.66 5.31 11.50
CA VAL A 41 6.13 4.72 10.24
C VAL A 41 7.60 4.36 10.36
N HIS A 42 8.48 5.30 10.71
CA HIS A 42 9.92 5.02 10.82
C HIS A 42 10.24 3.98 11.90
N LYS A 43 9.44 3.92 12.96
CA LYS A 43 9.60 2.90 14.01
C LYS A 43 9.21 1.49 13.54
N CYS A 44 8.11 1.38 12.78
CA CYS A 44 7.54 0.09 12.38
C CYS A 44 8.09 -0.41 11.05
N MET A 45 8.49 0.50 10.18
CA MET A 45 8.95 0.28 8.82
C MET A 45 10.36 0.91 8.67
N PRO A 46 11.39 0.35 9.33
CA PRO A 46 12.72 0.97 9.41
C PRO A 46 13.48 1.02 8.07
N ALA A 47 12.94 0.39 7.03
CA ALA A 47 13.47 0.51 5.67
C ALA A 47 13.26 1.91 5.08
N PHE A 48 12.23 2.65 5.54
CA PHE A 48 11.94 4.01 5.08
C PHE A 48 12.71 4.98 5.95
N VAL A 49 13.75 5.59 5.38
CA VAL A 49 14.67 6.47 6.11
C VAL A 49 14.05 7.84 6.26
N LYS A 50 14.37 8.50 7.38
CA LYS A 50 13.86 9.84 7.65
C LYS A 50 14.55 10.85 6.73
N ASP A 51 13.74 11.75 6.17
CA ASP A 51 14.19 12.85 5.30
C ASP A 51 14.77 12.39 3.95
N GLU A 52 14.47 11.16 3.50
CA GLU A 52 14.81 10.64 2.17
C GLU A 52 13.55 10.47 1.29
N GLU A 53 13.71 10.58 -0.02
CA GLU A 53 12.66 10.24 -0.98
C GLU A 53 12.58 8.73 -1.16
N GLU A 54 11.37 8.18 -1.12
CA GLU A 54 11.12 6.74 -1.09
C GLU A 54 10.13 6.33 -2.17
N ASP A 55 10.17 5.05 -2.55
CA ASP A 55 9.18 4.50 -3.47
C ASP A 55 7.80 4.41 -2.80
N SER A 56 6.87 5.26 -3.25
CA SER A 56 5.50 5.30 -2.75
C SER A 56 4.74 3.98 -2.94
N SER A 57 5.07 3.19 -3.96
CA SER A 57 4.47 1.88 -4.21
C SER A 57 4.97 0.83 -3.22
N GLU A 58 6.26 0.88 -2.86
CA GLU A 58 6.80 0.02 -1.80
C GLU A 58 6.20 0.39 -0.44
N PHE A 59 6.13 1.68 -0.14
CA PHE A 59 5.50 2.20 1.08
C PHE A 59 4.05 1.71 1.21
N PHE A 60 3.27 1.87 0.14
CA PHE A 60 1.87 1.44 0.11
C PHE A 60 1.73 -0.07 0.36
N ASN A 61 2.49 -0.90 -0.35
CA ASN A 61 2.44 -2.36 -0.20
C ASN A 61 2.73 -2.78 1.24
N LEU A 62 3.79 -2.23 1.83
CA LEU A 62 4.17 -2.61 3.19
C LEU A 62 3.18 -2.10 4.24
N LEU A 63 2.61 -0.90 4.05
CA LEU A 63 1.58 -0.36 4.93
C LEU A 63 0.31 -1.22 4.88
N MET A 64 -0.18 -1.55 3.67
CA MET A 64 -1.37 -2.37 3.49
C MET A 64 -1.18 -3.79 4.02
N TYR A 65 -0.01 -4.40 3.77
CA TYR A 65 0.32 -5.70 4.34
C TYR A 65 0.24 -5.68 5.87
N ARG A 66 0.81 -4.66 6.53
CA ARG A 66 0.76 -4.54 8.00
C ARG A 66 -0.66 -4.36 8.51
N PHE A 67 -1.47 -3.57 7.82
CA PHE A 67 -2.88 -3.37 8.17
C PHE A 67 -3.69 -4.66 8.00
N HIS A 68 -3.44 -5.40 6.91
CA HIS A 68 -4.04 -6.71 6.69
C HIS A 68 -3.70 -7.68 7.83
N GLU A 69 -2.41 -7.83 8.15
CA GLU A 69 -1.97 -8.71 9.24
C GLU A 69 -2.53 -8.31 10.61
N ASN A 70 -2.80 -7.03 10.82
CA ASN A 70 -3.37 -6.53 12.07
C ASN A 70 -4.88 -6.81 12.20
N MET A 71 -5.61 -6.76 11.09
CA MET A 71 -7.07 -6.85 11.07
C MET A 71 -7.61 -8.21 10.60
N LYS A 72 -6.74 -9.13 10.16
CA LYS A 72 -7.21 -10.39 9.61
C LYS A 72 -7.89 -11.28 10.66
N ASP A 73 -8.97 -11.92 10.26
CA ASP A 73 -9.66 -12.93 11.04
C ASP A 73 -8.97 -14.30 10.95
N ALA A 74 -9.59 -15.33 11.52
CA ALA A 74 -9.07 -16.70 11.49
C ALA A 74 -9.03 -17.31 10.07
N ASP A 75 -9.78 -16.75 9.12
CA ASP A 75 -9.84 -17.17 7.72
C ASP A 75 -8.90 -16.34 6.82
N GLU A 76 -8.01 -15.54 7.41
CA GLU A 76 -7.12 -14.61 6.71
C GLU A 76 -7.85 -13.54 5.87
N ARG A 77 -9.06 -13.15 6.29
CA ARG A 77 -9.85 -12.08 5.68
C ARG A 77 -9.84 -10.82 6.52
N SER A 78 -9.91 -9.68 5.86
CA SER A 78 -9.87 -8.35 6.46
C SER A 78 -10.48 -7.34 5.48
N ILE A 79 -10.82 -6.15 5.97
CA ILE A 79 -11.23 -5.06 5.07
C ILE A 79 -10.20 -4.75 3.97
N ILE A 80 -8.89 -4.96 4.24
CA ILE A 80 -7.83 -4.72 3.25
C ILE A 80 -7.91 -5.74 2.10
N SER A 81 -7.99 -7.03 2.44
CA SER A 81 -8.15 -8.08 1.44
C SER A 81 -9.45 -7.90 0.66
N ASP A 82 -10.52 -7.58 1.35
CA ASP A 82 -11.87 -7.58 0.76
C ASP A 82 -12.07 -6.38 -0.17
N THR A 83 -11.34 -5.28 0.07
CA THR A 83 -11.44 -4.06 -0.71
C THR A 83 -10.39 -3.97 -1.81
N PHE A 84 -9.14 -4.34 -1.52
CA PHE A 84 -8.00 -4.03 -2.40
C PHE A 84 -7.41 -5.25 -3.09
N SER A 85 -7.70 -6.47 -2.62
CA SER A 85 -7.03 -7.64 -3.19
C SER A 85 -7.74 -8.19 -4.42
N GLY A 86 -6.94 -8.62 -5.39
CA GLY A 86 -7.37 -9.46 -6.51
C GLY A 86 -6.51 -10.72 -6.61
N THR A 87 -6.85 -11.59 -7.55
CA THR A 87 -6.08 -12.81 -7.86
C THR A 87 -5.63 -12.75 -9.31
N VAL A 88 -4.35 -13.01 -9.54
CA VAL A 88 -3.76 -13.22 -10.86
C VAL A 88 -3.35 -14.69 -10.99
N LYS A 89 -3.64 -15.28 -12.15
CA LYS A 89 -3.14 -16.61 -12.48
C LYS A 89 -1.83 -16.48 -13.25
N SER A 90 -0.74 -16.94 -12.65
CA SER A 90 0.61 -16.90 -13.18
C SER A 90 0.96 -18.29 -13.73
N ASP A 91 1.15 -18.38 -15.05
CA ASP A 91 1.59 -19.59 -15.73
C ASP A 91 3.07 -19.46 -16.13
N ILE A 92 3.90 -20.36 -15.63
CA ILE A 92 5.32 -20.47 -16.00
C ILE A 92 5.49 -21.71 -16.86
N ARG A 93 6.02 -21.54 -18.07
CA ARG A 93 6.36 -22.64 -18.97
C ARG A 93 7.86 -22.88 -18.97
N CYS A 94 8.28 -24.12 -18.74
CA CYS A 94 9.69 -24.52 -18.88
C CYS A 94 10.05 -24.67 -20.36
N ASP A 95 11.07 -23.96 -20.84
CA ASP A 95 11.49 -24.03 -22.24
C ASP A 95 12.09 -25.40 -22.64
N GLY A 96 12.66 -26.14 -21.69
CA GLY A 96 13.29 -27.45 -21.97
C GLY A 96 12.30 -28.60 -22.12
N CYS A 97 11.38 -28.76 -21.16
CA CYS A 97 10.42 -29.88 -21.14
C CYS A 97 8.98 -29.49 -21.50
N GLN A 98 8.71 -28.20 -21.74
CA GLN A 98 7.39 -27.65 -22.06
C GLN A 98 6.32 -27.83 -20.98
N ALA A 99 6.71 -28.31 -19.79
CA ALA A 99 5.82 -28.39 -18.64
C ALA A 99 5.35 -26.98 -18.24
N ILE A 100 4.07 -26.87 -17.89
CA ILE A 100 3.44 -25.64 -17.42
C ILE A 100 3.14 -25.80 -15.93
N SER A 101 3.63 -24.85 -15.13
CA SER A 101 3.23 -24.69 -13.74
C SER A 101 2.35 -23.45 -13.61
N SER A 102 1.16 -23.63 -13.04
CA SER A 102 0.21 -22.56 -12.78
C SER A 102 0.13 -22.27 -11.29
N ILE A 103 0.15 -21.00 -10.90
CA ILE A 103 -0.08 -20.54 -9.53
C ILE A 103 -1.06 -19.37 -9.53
N ASP A 104 -2.01 -19.39 -8.61
CA ASP A 104 -2.90 -18.27 -8.35
C ASP A 104 -2.28 -17.41 -7.24
N GLU A 105 -1.94 -16.16 -7.56
CA GLU A 105 -1.25 -15.22 -6.69
C GLU A 105 -2.16 -14.06 -6.34
N ARG A 106 -2.15 -13.65 -5.07
CA ARG A 106 -2.89 -12.46 -4.63
C ARG A 106 -2.07 -11.21 -4.84
N PHE A 107 -2.72 -10.13 -5.28
CA PHE A 107 -2.11 -8.81 -5.41
C PHE A 107 -2.97 -7.75 -4.73
N LEU A 108 -2.34 -6.64 -4.32
CA LEU A 108 -3.02 -5.45 -3.77
C LEU A 108 -3.00 -4.24 -4.73
N GLN A 109 -2.08 -4.25 -5.70
CA GLN A 109 -1.99 -3.26 -6.77
C GLN A 109 -1.48 -3.91 -8.05
N LEU A 110 -1.82 -3.32 -9.20
CA LEU A 110 -1.35 -3.75 -10.50
C LEU A 110 -0.23 -2.83 -10.99
N SER A 111 0.96 -3.38 -11.17
CA SER A 111 2.09 -2.66 -11.75
C SER A 111 2.07 -2.81 -13.27
N ILE A 112 1.65 -1.76 -13.98
CA ILE A 112 1.52 -1.77 -15.44
C ILE A 112 2.76 -1.11 -16.06
N SER A 113 3.38 -1.78 -17.02
CA SER A 113 4.53 -1.25 -17.75
C SER A 113 4.11 -0.16 -18.75
N PHE A 114 4.77 1.00 -18.68
CA PHE A 114 4.55 2.11 -19.61
C PHE A 114 5.30 1.97 -20.94
N ARG A 115 6.07 0.89 -21.17
CA ARG A 115 6.91 0.75 -22.39
C ARG A 115 6.15 0.88 -23.71
N TYR A 116 4.82 0.73 -23.70
CA TYR A 116 3.96 0.85 -24.88
C TYR A 116 2.76 1.79 -24.68
N ILE A 117 2.75 2.61 -23.63
CA ILE A 117 1.63 3.51 -23.34
C ILE A 117 1.93 4.90 -23.90
N ILE A 118 1.17 5.32 -24.93
CA ILE A 118 1.15 6.71 -25.38
C ILE A 118 0.21 7.47 -24.44
N VAL A 119 0.78 8.22 -23.49
CA VAL A 119 0.00 9.14 -22.65
C VAL A 119 -0.20 10.44 -23.41
N THR A 120 -1.39 10.64 -23.99
CA THR A 120 -1.76 11.94 -24.56
C THR A 120 -2.41 12.80 -23.49
N PHE A 121 -1.72 13.84 -23.05
CA PHE A 121 -2.34 14.89 -22.24
C PHE A 121 -3.06 15.86 -23.17
N TRP A 122 -4.38 15.92 -23.06
CA TRP A 122 -5.16 17.01 -23.66
C TRP A 122 -4.76 18.30 -22.94
N ARG A 123 -4.16 19.26 -23.67
CA ARG A 123 -3.95 20.60 -23.11
C ARG A 123 -5.32 21.17 -22.78
N ALA A 124 -5.56 21.47 -21.50
CA ALA A 124 -6.66 22.34 -21.12
C ALA A 124 -6.44 23.67 -21.84
N ASP A 125 -7.42 24.07 -22.66
CA ASP A 125 -7.40 25.34 -23.36
C ASP A 125 -7.51 26.47 -22.33
N LEU A 126 -6.37 27.09 -22.01
CA LEU A 126 -6.29 28.23 -21.09
C LEU A 126 -6.79 29.54 -21.74
N SER A 127 -7.45 29.48 -22.91
CA SER A 127 -7.90 30.68 -23.63
C SER A 127 -9.20 31.31 -23.12
N LYS A 128 -9.88 30.75 -22.11
CA LYS A 128 -11.01 31.44 -21.47
C LYS A 128 -10.56 32.30 -20.30
N LYS A 129 -9.92 33.42 -20.64
CA LYS A 129 -10.08 34.67 -19.87
C LYS A 129 -11.15 35.47 -20.59
N ASP A 130 -12.31 35.61 -19.93
CA ASP A 130 -13.12 36.83 -19.80
C ASP A 130 -14.34 36.52 -18.91
#